data_AF-A0A1F8H307-F1
#
_entry.id   AF-A0A1F8H307-F1
#
_cell.length_a   1.000
_cell.length_b   1.000
_cell.length_c   1.000
_cell.angle_alpha   90.00
_cell.angle_beta   90.00
_cell.angle_gamma   90.00
#
_symmetry.space_group_name_H-M   'P 1'
#
loop_
_entity.id
_entity.type
_entity.pdbx_description
1 polymer ?
#
loop_
_entity_poly.entity_id
_entity_poly.type
_entity_poly.pdbx_seq_one_letter_code
_entity_poly.pdbx_strand_id
1 'polypeptide(L)'
;MDIIQKIEGSNVDGVYNLPKKHLNGRVFFSIPDLQLLTPEKYLDCIKLLKPLFKVSDFRDITPGFYINYIKDADVPNGGLRLNYYTANATETIKAIDNYANENSEKIVLFKRENADTNKPLEEYNDGNSEKELRFRNFLNVNTQIVLDVFENFEQPFRALVYYYRHFLLPNRISPELVFEPTFSKYSDVFRKLKNASLDTYYWKDLIYYHGENRVGLHFLVNMVAVDENYTYDPRFFEENWFL
;
A
#
# COMPACT_ATOMS: atom_id res chain seq x y z
N MET A 1 -17.42 19.09 -9.01
CA MET A 1 -16.03 19.56 -8.96
C MET A 1 -15.18 18.31 -8.85
N ASP A 2 -14.29 18.10 -9.81
CA ASP A 2 -13.53 16.86 -9.95
C ASP A 2 -12.55 16.69 -8.77
N ILE A 3 -12.37 15.47 -8.27
CA ILE A 3 -11.50 15.17 -7.13
C ILE A 3 -10.07 15.57 -7.47
N ILE A 4 -9.66 15.33 -8.72
CA ILE A 4 -8.34 15.73 -9.23
C ILE A 4 -8.23 17.26 -9.30
N GLN A 5 -9.27 17.99 -9.70
CA GLN A 5 -9.25 19.46 -9.67
C GLN A 5 -9.17 20.01 -8.24
N LYS A 6 -9.77 19.32 -7.26
CA LYS A 6 -9.67 19.70 -5.84
C LYS A 6 -8.28 19.38 -5.26
N ILE A 7 -7.65 18.29 -5.69
CA ILE A 7 -6.28 17.91 -5.33
C ILE A 7 -5.25 18.84 -5.99
N GLU A 8 -5.40 19.14 -7.29
CA GLU A 8 -4.55 20.05 -8.06
C GLU A 8 -4.66 21.51 -7.57
N GLY A 9 -5.84 21.91 -7.07
CA GLY A 9 -6.07 23.24 -6.49
C GLY A 9 -5.77 23.36 -4.99
N SER A 10 -5.49 22.24 -4.32
CA SER A 10 -5.10 22.23 -2.90
C SER A 10 -3.59 22.17 -2.79
N ASN A 11 -2.94 23.21 -2.25
CA ASN A 11 -1.54 23.20 -1.84
C ASN A 11 -1.35 22.28 -0.61
N VAL A 12 -1.69 21.00 -0.75
CA VAL A 12 -1.57 20.01 0.32
C VAL A 12 -0.39 19.12 -0.05
N ASP A 13 0.72 19.32 0.67
CA ASP A 13 1.98 18.61 0.49
C ASP A 13 1.79 17.09 0.38
N GLY A 14 1.83 16.55 -0.84
CA GLY A 14 2.12 15.15 -1.14
C GLY A 14 1.10 14.07 -0.71
N VAL A 15 -0.05 14.43 -0.16
CA VAL A 15 -1.07 13.45 0.26
C VAL A 15 -2.12 13.28 -0.84
N TYR A 16 -2.27 12.06 -1.36
CA TYR A 16 -3.20 11.74 -2.45
C TYR A 16 -2.90 12.49 -3.77
N ASN A 17 -1.62 12.71 -4.09
CA ASN A 17 -1.22 13.49 -5.28
C ASN A 17 -0.05 12.86 -6.04
N LEU A 18 -0.19 11.59 -6.43
CA LEU A 18 0.74 10.95 -7.36
C LEU A 18 0.71 11.66 -8.72
N PRO A 19 1.88 11.85 -9.38
CA PRO A 19 1.92 12.36 -10.74
C PRO A 19 1.10 11.50 -11.71
N LYS A 20 0.45 12.11 -12.70
CA LYS A 20 -0.32 11.38 -13.73
C LYS A 20 0.57 10.42 -14.54
N LYS A 21 1.86 10.76 -14.68
CA LYS A 21 2.85 10.00 -15.43
C LYS A 21 3.96 9.54 -14.49
N HIS A 22 4.03 8.24 -14.30
CA HIS A 22 5.07 7.55 -13.52
C HIS A 22 5.27 6.16 -14.13
N LEU A 23 6.49 5.64 -14.11
CA LEU A 23 6.74 4.23 -14.42
C LEU A 23 6.32 3.38 -13.21
N ASN A 24 5.90 2.14 -13.44
CA ASN A 24 5.53 1.21 -12.37
C ASN A 24 6.48 0.02 -12.40
N GLY A 25 6.95 -0.39 -11.22
CA GLY A 25 7.70 -1.62 -11.06
C GLY A 25 7.31 -2.32 -9.77
N ARG A 26 7.61 -3.61 -9.70
CA ARG A 26 7.35 -4.42 -8.52
C ARG A 26 8.51 -5.34 -8.21
N VAL A 27 8.83 -5.42 -6.93
CA VAL A 27 9.90 -6.25 -6.41
C VAL A 27 9.43 -7.01 -5.18
N PHE A 28 10.08 -8.12 -4.90
CA PHE A 28 9.63 -9.06 -3.89
C PHE A 28 10.74 -9.36 -2.90
N PHE A 29 10.40 -9.23 -1.62
CA PHE A 29 11.31 -9.42 -0.50
C PHE A 29 10.88 -10.56 0.42
N SER A 30 11.85 -11.25 0.98
CA SER A 30 11.68 -12.24 2.05
C SER A 30 12.85 -12.17 3.04
N ILE A 31 12.80 -12.98 4.10
CA ILE A 31 13.94 -13.22 4.99
C ILE A 31 14.82 -14.32 4.37
N PRO A 32 16.16 -14.20 4.41
CA PRO A 32 17.06 -15.24 3.93
C PRO A 32 16.75 -16.62 4.51
N ASP A 33 16.90 -17.66 3.69
CA ASP A 33 16.68 -19.08 4.02
C ASP A 33 15.27 -19.45 4.53
N LEU A 34 14.33 -18.51 4.49
CA LEU A 34 12.96 -18.76 4.94
C LEU A 34 12.20 -19.58 3.91
N GLN A 35 11.75 -20.77 4.30
CA GLN A 35 10.95 -21.64 3.44
C GLN A 35 9.52 -21.13 3.22
N LEU A 36 8.97 -20.38 4.17
CA LEU A 36 7.61 -19.83 4.09
C LEU A 36 7.53 -18.51 4.87
N LEU A 37 7.05 -17.45 4.22
CA LEU A 37 6.77 -16.17 4.86
C LEU A 37 5.44 -16.27 5.64
N THR A 38 5.55 -16.50 6.95
CA THR A 38 4.40 -16.45 7.87
C THR A 38 3.95 -15.00 8.10
N PRO A 39 2.72 -14.76 8.61
CA PRO A 39 2.26 -13.41 8.96
C PRO A 39 3.23 -12.62 9.85
N GLU A 40 3.81 -13.27 10.85
CA GLU A 40 4.77 -12.65 11.78
C GLU A 40 6.05 -12.27 11.03
N LYS A 41 6.55 -13.16 10.18
CA LYS A 41 7.76 -12.92 9.38
C LYS A 41 7.54 -11.87 8.29
N TYR A 42 6.32 -11.75 7.77
CA TYR A 42 5.95 -10.65 6.89
C TYR A 42 6.04 -9.29 7.60
N LEU A 43 5.62 -9.18 8.86
CA LEU A 43 5.76 -7.95 9.64
C LEU A 43 7.23 -7.63 9.94
N ASP A 44 8.05 -8.65 10.19
CA ASP A 44 9.51 -8.48 10.29
C ASP A 44 10.07 -7.88 8.98
N CYS A 45 9.63 -8.36 7.81
CA CYS A 45 10.00 -7.76 6.52
C CYS A 45 9.55 -6.30 6.41
N ILE A 46 8.33 -5.94 6.84
CA ILE A 46 7.88 -4.54 6.85
C ILE A 46 8.82 -3.66 7.69
N LYS A 47 9.15 -4.11 8.91
CA LYS A 47 10.08 -3.40 9.81
C LYS A 47 11.45 -3.21 9.18
N LEU A 48 11.95 -4.25 8.51
CA LEU A 48 13.22 -4.22 7.80
C LEU A 48 13.21 -3.35 6.56
N LEU A 49 12.09 -3.18 5.85
CA LEU A 49 12.03 -2.30 4.67
C LEU A 49 11.73 -0.84 5.01
N LYS A 50 11.16 -0.59 6.19
CA LYS A 50 10.75 0.76 6.57
C LYS A 50 11.85 1.84 6.42
N PRO A 51 13.14 1.58 6.74
CA PRO A 51 14.20 2.54 6.51
C PRO A 51 14.37 2.96 5.04
N LEU A 52 14.17 2.05 4.06
CA LEU A 52 14.23 2.36 2.62
C LEU A 52 13.33 3.53 2.26
N PHE A 53 12.12 3.57 2.81
CA PHE A 53 11.12 4.62 2.51
C PHE A 53 11.48 5.99 3.09
N LYS A 54 12.50 6.06 3.95
CA LYS A 54 13.01 7.31 4.54
C LYS A 54 14.29 7.81 3.86
N VAL A 55 14.91 7.00 2.98
CA VAL A 55 16.10 7.41 2.21
C VAL A 55 15.71 8.45 1.18
N SER A 56 16.40 9.60 1.15
CA SER A 56 16.14 10.70 0.20
C SER A 56 16.15 10.21 -1.24
N ASP A 57 17.15 9.40 -1.58
CA ASP A 57 17.39 8.90 -2.92
C ASP A 57 16.27 7.98 -3.39
N PHE A 58 15.55 7.31 -2.49
CA PHE A 58 14.35 6.56 -2.85
C PHE A 58 13.13 7.47 -2.90
N ARG A 59 12.91 8.27 -1.85
CA ARG A 59 11.72 9.10 -1.67
C ARG A 59 11.55 10.15 -2.77
N ASP A 60 12.63 10.78 -3.19
CA ASP A 60 12.57 11.93 -4.08
C ASP A 60 12.29 11.53 -5.54
N ILE A 61 12.69 10.31 -5.94
CA ILE A 61 12.45 9.76 -7.29
C ILE A 61 11.26 8.79 -7.36
N THR A 62 10.75 8.36 -6.21
CA THR A 62 9.64 7.42 -6.08
C THR A 62 8.44 8.13 -5.44
N PRO A 63 7.64 8.88 -6.22
CA PRO A 63 6.50 9.66 -5.70
C PRO A 63 5.46 8.85 -4.92
N GLY A 64 5.43 7.52 -5.07
CA GLY A 64 4.74 6.68 -4.11
C GLY A 64 4.97 5.20 -4.31
N PHE A 65 4.43 4.43 -3.38
CA PHE A 65 4.60 3.00 -3.33
C PHE A 65 3.48 2.37 -2.49
N TYR A 66 3.27 1.07 -2.65
CA TYR A 66 2.48 0.32 -1.69
C TYR A 66 3.08 -1.06 -1.47
N ILE A 67 2.84 -1.62 -0.29
CA ILE A 67 3.29 -2.96 0.08
C ILE A 67 2.12 -3.87 0.39
N ASN A 68 2.25 -5.14 0.03
CA ASN A 68 1.29 -6.16 0.41
C ASN A 68 1.96 -7.52 0.52
N TYR A 69 1.37 -8.40 1.32
CA TYR A 69 1.69 -9.82 1.27
C TYR A 69 1.16 -10.43 -0.04
N ILE A 70 1.94 -11.29 -0.68
CA ILE A 70 1.53 -12.07 -1.86
C ILE A 70 1.96 -13.52 -1.69
N LYS A 71 1.07 -14.46 -2.03
CA LYS A 71 1.37 -15.89 -2.15
C LYS A 71 0.55 -16.45 -3.31
N ASP A 72 1.23 -16.86 -4.37
CA ASP A 72 0.64 -17.40 -5.59
C ASP A 72 1.56 -18.44 -6.23
N ALA A 73 1.25 -18.92 -7.43
CA ALA A 73 2.03 -19.94 -8.12
C ALA A 73 3.49 -19.49 -8.41
N ASP A 74 3.72 -18.20 -8.62
CA ASP A 74 5.05 -17.64 -8.90
C ASP A 74 5.81 -17.25 -7.63
N VAL A 75 5.09 -17.11 -6.50
CA VAL A 75 5.62 -16.82 -5.17
C VAL A 75 5.07 -17.84 -4.14
N PRO A 76 5.39 -19.14 -4.29
CA PRO A 76 4.75 -20.21 -3.52
C PRO A 76 5.04 -20.14 -2.02
N ASN A 77 6.20 -19.56 -1.66
CA ASN A 77 6.65 -19.40 -0.29
C ASN A 77 6.19 -18.08 0.35
N GLY A 78 5.38 -17.30 -0.37
CA GLY A 78 4.96 -15.98 0.08
C GLY A 78 6.07 -14.92 -0.05
N GLY A 79 5.68 -13.65 -0.14
CA GLY A 79 6.61 -12.54 -0.25
C GLY A 79 5.97 -11.22 0.19
N LEU A 80 6.82 -10.29 0.65
CA LEU A 80 6.43 -8.89 0.71
C LEU A 80 6.65 -8.30 -0.67
N ARG A 81 5.57 -7.96 -1.36
CA ARG A 81 5.61 -7.25 -2.64
C ARG A 81 5.65 -5.76 -2.38
N LEU A 82 6.69 -5.10 -2.86
CA LEU A 82 6.77 -3.65 -2.97
C LEU A 82 6.45 -3.28 -4.41
N ASN A 83 5.36 -2.54 -4.61
CA ASN A 83 5.07 -1.87 -5.87
C ASN A 83 5.47 -0.41 -5.71
N TYR A 84 6.15 0.14 -6.71
CA TYR A 84 6.66 1.51 -6.67
C TYR A 84 6.30 2.27 -7.94
N TYR A 85 6.05 3.56 -7.77
CA TYR A 85 5.75 4.52 -8.80
C TYR A 85 6.94 5.47 -8.91
N THR A 86 7.64 5.46 -10.04
CA THR A 86 8.92 6.16 -10.18
C THR A 86 8.92 7.16 -11.33
N ALA A 87 9.57 8.31 -11.11
CA ALA A 87 9.92 9.27 -12.14
C ALA A 87 11.29 8.97 -12.80
N ASN A 88 12.10 8.09 -12.19
CA ASN A 88 13.41 7.65 -12.68
C ASN A 88 13.66 6.18 -12.34
N ALA A 89 13.30 5.28 -13.26
CA ALA A 89 13.38 3.84 -13.02
C ALA A 89 14.80 3.37 -12.69
N THR A 90 15.81 3.86 -13.40
CA THR A 90 17.21 3.46 -13.19
C THR A 90 17.67 3.74 -11.76
N GLU A 91 17.46 4.98 -11.27
CA GLU A 91 17.87 5.33 -9.91
C GLU A 91 17.00 4.65 -8.84
N THR A 92 15.70 4.43 -9.09
CA THR A 92 14.85 3.70 -8.14
C THR A 92 15.29 2.25 -7.99
N ILE A 93 15.58 1.56 -9.10
CA ILE A 93 16.06 0.18 -9.09
C ILE A 93 17.40 0.10 -8.34
N LYS A 94 18.31 1.03 -8.63
CA LYS A 94 19.61 1.11 -7.96
C LYS A 94 19.49 1.35 -6.45
N ALA A 95 18.59 2.25 -6.02
CA ALA A 95 18.35 2.50 -4.60
C ALA A 95 17.80 1.25 -3.88
N ILE A 96 16.87 0.53 -4.53
CA ILE A 96 16.31 -0.73 -4.03
C ILE A 96 17.40 -1.81 -3.92
N ASP A 97 18.21 -1.99 -4.97
CA ASP A 97 19.26 -3.00 -5.01
C ASP A 97 20.36 -2.70 -3.99
N ASN A 98 20.79 -1.45 -3.86
CA ASN A 98 21.75 -1.03 -2.84
C ASN A 98 21.24 -1.35 -1.44
N TYR A 99 20.00 -0.99 -1.14
CA TYR A 99 19.38 -1.28 0.15
C TYR A 99 19.33 -2.79 0.44
N ALA A 100 18.93 -3.60 -0.54
CA ALA A 100 18.88 -5.05 -0.41
C ALA A 100 20.27 -5.65 -0.17
N ASN A 101 21.29 -5.16 -0.88
CA ASN A 101 22.66 -5.64 -0.75
C ASN A 101 23.27 -5.28 0.62
N GLU A 102 23.06 -4.05 1.10
CA GLU A 102 23.50 -3.59 2.42
C GLU A 102 22.84 -4.36 3.57
N ASN A 103 21.65 -4.93 3.33
CA ASN A 103 20.87 -5.66 4.33
C ASN A 103 20.74 -7.15 4.01
N SER A 104 21.64 -7.70 3.18
CA SER A 104 21.53 -9.06 2.62
C SER A 104 21.47 -10.19 3.66
N GLU A 105 22.01 -9.98 4.85
CA GLU A 105 21.91 -10.92 5.98
C GLU A 105 20.51 -10.97 6.61
N LYS A 106 19.66 -9.97 6.37
CA LYS A 106 18.34 -9.81 7.02
C LYS A 106 17.18 -9.88 6.04
N ILE A 107 17.39 -9.42 4.80
CA ILE A 107 16.36 -9.36 3.78
C ILE A 107 16.96 -9.73 2.41
N VAL A 108 16.21 -10.52 1.63
CA VAL A 108 16.60 -10.93 0.29
C VAL A 108 15.60 -10.41 -0.74
N LEU A 109 16.12 -9.82 -1.82
CA LEU A 109 15.37 -9.43 -3.00
C LEU A 109 15.37 -10.60 -4.01
N PHE A 110 14.31 -11.40 -3.99
CA PHE A 110 14.30 -12.71 -4.68
C PHE A 110 13.59 -12.69 -6.04
N LYS A 111 12.75 -11.69 -6.33
CA LYS A 111 12.09 -11.53 -7.63
C LYS A 111 12.01 -10.05 -7.99
N ARG A 112 12.21 -9.76 -9.27
CA ARG A 112 12.17 -8.41 -9.85
C ARG A 112 11.26 -8.42 -11.08
N GLU A 113 10.36 -7.46 -11.13
CA GLU A 113 9.54 -7.15 -12.29
C GLU A 113 9.57 -5.62 -12.44
N ASN A 114 10.76 -5.15 -12.86
CA ASN A 114 11.12 -3.75 -12.82
C ASN A 114 10.35 -2.91 -13.82
N ALA A 115 10.27 -1.61 -13.53
CA ALA A 115 9.92 -0.61 -14.52
C ALA A 115 10.88 -0.68 -15.73
N ASP A 116 10.35 -0.50 -16.94
CA ASP A 116 11.16 -0.44 -18.16
C ASP A 116 12.04 0.82 -18.15
N THR A 117 13.36 0.62 -18.10
CA THR A 117 14.35 1.71 -18.02
C THR A 117 14.59 2.40 -19.37
N ASN A 118 14.13 1.81 -20.47
CA ASN A 118 14.32 2.37 -21.81
C ASN A 118 13.12 3.17 -22.29
N LYS A 119 12.00 3.10 -21.56
CA LYS A 119 10.76 3.74 -21.94
C LYS A 119 10.67 5.17 -21.37
N PRO A 120 10.50 6.21 -22.20
CA PRO A 120 10.27 7.58 -21.71
C PRO A 120 9.02 7.67 -20.83
N LEU A 121 9.06 8.53 -19.82
CA LEU A 121 7.96 8.75 -18.88
C LEU A 121 6.67 9.17 -19.60
N GLU A 122 6.80 9.93 -20.68
CA GLU A 122 5.71 10.44 -21.50
C GLU A 122 4.94 9.36 -22.23
N GLU A 123 5.59 8.22 -22.50
CA GLU A 123 5.03 7.06 -23.22
C GLU A 123 4.38 6.05 -22.28
N TYR A 124 4.51 6.24 -20.97
CA TYR A 124 3.91 5.37 -19.98
C TYR A 124 2.42 5.65 -19.81
N ASN A 125 1.60 4.60 -20.00
CA ASN A 125 0.15 4.73 -20.10
C ASN A 125 -0.59 4.05 -18.95
N ASP A 126 0.10 3.53 -17.94
CA ASP A 126 -0.56 2.72 -16.92
C ASP A 126 -1.46 3.56 -16.00
N GLY A 127 -1.42 4.89 -16.07
CA GLY A 127 -2.26 5.81 -15.27
C GLY A 127 -3.35 6.54 -16.07
N ASN A 128 -3.64 6.14 -17.31
CA ASN A 128 -4.38 7.01 -18.25
C ASN A 128 -5.83 7.31 -17.88
N SER A 129 -6.42 6.54 -16.94
CA SER A 129 -7.73 6.87 -16.41
C SER A 129 -7.60 7.51 -15.03
N GLU A 130 -8.38 8.56 -14.79
CA GLU A 130 -8.51 9.21 -13.48
C GLU A 130 -8.82 8.20 -12.36
N LYS A 131 -9.54 7.14 -12.73
CA LYS A 131 -9.89 6.02 -11.85
C LYS A 131 -8.64 5.27 -11.40
N GLU A 132 -7.74 4.91 -12.30
CA GLU A 132 -6.52 4.19 -11.95
C GLU A 132 -5.57 5.07 -11.12
N LEU A 133 -5.44 6.35 -11.46
CA LEU A 133 -4.64 7.29 -10.66
C LEU A 133 -5.19 7.44 -9.24
N ARG A 134 -6.51 7.57 -9.09
CA ARG A 134 -7.17 7.62 -7.79
C ARG A 134 -6.92 6.32 -6.99
N PHE A 135 -6.95 5.16 -7.64
CA PHE A 135 -6.66 3.89 -6.97
C PHE A 135 -5.23 3.82 -6.42
N ARG A 136 -4.25 4.21 -7.23
CA ARG A 136 -2.84 4.24 -6.81
C ARG A 136 -2.59 5.22 -5.68
N ASN A 137 -3.24 6.38 -5.73
CA ASN A 137 -3.22 7.34 -4.64
C ASN A 137 -3.76 6.74 -3.35
N PHE A 138 -4.90 6.06 -3.42
CA PHE A 138 -5.44 5.33 -2.28
C PHE A 138 -4.46 4.28 -1.75
N LEU A 139 -3.88 3.43 -2.61
CA LEU A 139 -2.93 2.39 -2.18
C LEU A 139 -1.71 2.99 -1.47
N ASN A 140 -1.13 4.04 -2.07
CA ASN A 140 0.00 4.75 -1.50
C ASN A 140 -0.32 5.36 -0.13
N VAL A 141 -1.43 6.10 -0.04
CA VAL A 141 -1.87 6.73 1.21
C VAL A 141 -2.21 5.68 2.27
N ASN A 142 -2.92 4.61 1.90
CA ASN A 142 -3.27 3.53 2.80
C ASN A 142 -2.00 2.85 3.37
N THR A 143 -1.01 2.56 2.53
CA THR A 143 0.26 2.02 2.99
C THR A 143 0.95 2.96 3.97
N GLN A 144 1.02 4.26 3.67
CA GLN A 144 1.67 5.21 4.58
C GLN A 144 0.94 5.33 5.93
N ILE A 145 -0.41 5.39 5.93
CA ILE A 145 -1.21 5.40 7.16
C ILE A 145 -0.91 4.17 8.02
N VAL A 146 -0.92 2.98 7.42
CA VAL A 146 -0.63 1.73 8.13
C VAL A 146 0.80 1.71 8.67
N LEU A 147 1.78 2.17 7.88
CA LEU A 147 3.17 2.25 8.32
C LEU A 147 3.35 3.20 9.52
N ASP A 148 2.63 4.32 9.58
CA ASP A 148 2.64 5.21 10.75
C ASP A 148 2.04 4.50 11.98
N VAL A 149 0.86 3.88 11.81
CA VAL A 149 0.17 3.18 12.92
C VAL A 149 1.04 2.06 13.49
N PHE A 150 1.77 1.33 12.64
CA PHE A 150 2.69 0.28 13.08
C PHE A 150 3.87 0.79 13.91
N GLU A 151 4.25 2.07 13.85
CA GLU A 151 5.32 2.58 14.72
C GLU A 151 4.97 2.50 16.20
N ASN A 152 3.69 2.67 16.53
CA ASN A 152 3.26 2.92 17.90
C ASN A 152 2.10 2.04 18.37
N PHE A 153 1.44 1.31 17.47
CA PHE A 153 0.20 0.59 17.78
C PHE A 153 0.02 -0.71 16.96
N GLU A 154 1.11 -1.36 16.54
CA GLU A 154 1.08 -2.55 15.66
C GLU A 154 0.14 -3.67 16.14
N GLN A 155 0.41 -4.29 17.29
CA GLN A 155 -0.35 -5.49 17.71
C GLN A 155 -1.83 -5.19 18.01
N PRO A 156 -2.18 -4.12 18.76
CA PRO A 156 -3.58 -3.74 18.92
C PRO A 156 -4.28 -3.41 17.60
N PHE A 157 -3.57 -2.77 16.65
CA PHE A 157 -4.14 -2.47 15.34
C PHE A 157 -4.39 -3.73 14.51
N ARG A 158 -3.48 -4.72 14.57
CA ARG A 158 -3.70 -6.04 13.95
C ARG A 158 -4.95 -6.72 14.50
N ALA A 159 -5.09 -6.75 15.82
CA ALA A 159 -6.26 -7.31 16.47
C ALA A 159 -7.54 -6.57 16.04
N LEU A 160 -7.50 -5.24 15.91
CA LEU A 160 -8.62 -4.42 15.44
C LEU A 160 -9.00 -4.74 13.99
N VAL A 161 -8.03 -4.83 13.07
CA VAL A 161 -8.30 -5.17 11.66
C VAL A 161 -8.82 -6.60 11.52
N TYR A 162 -8.26 -7.55 12.28
CA TYR A 162 -8.76 -8.93 12.34
C TYR A 162 -10.20 -8.96 12.85
N TYR A 163 -10.47 -8.29 13.99
CA TYR A 163 -11.80 -8.23 14.56
C TYR A 163 -12.80 -7.58 13.59
N TYR A 164 -12.39 -6.50 12.93
CA TYR A 164 -13.21 -5.85 11.93
C TYR A 164 -13.55 -6.82 10.79
N ARG A 165 -12.56 -7.49 10.20
CA ARG A 165 -12.77 -8.47 9.10
C ARG A 165 -13.73 -9.58 9.47
N HIS A 166 -13.58 -10.17 10.66
CA HIS A 166 -14.33 -11.37 11.03
C HIS A 166 -15.68 -11.10 11.69
N PHE A 167 -15.84 -9.96 12.37
CA PHE A 167 -17.03 -9.69 13.19
C PHE A 167 -17.78 -8.43 12.80
N LEU A 168 -17.10 -7.34 12.41
CA LEU A 168 -17.79 -6.07 12.14
C LEU A 168 -18.18 -5.91 10.68
N LEU A 169 -17.31 -6.35 9.77
CA LEU A 169 -17.54 -6.34 8.33
C LEU A 169 -18.79 -7.15 7.92
N PRO A 170 -19.04 -8.37 8.44
CA PRO A 170 -20.28 -9.10 8.15
C PRO A 170 -21.55 -8.38 8.63
N ASN A 171 -21.41 -7.54 9.67
CA ASN A 171 -22.48 -6.71 10.20
C ASN A 171 -22.55 -5.32 9.53
N ARG A 172 -21.79 -5.12 8.44
CA ARG A 172 -21.77 -3.88 7.63
C ARG A 172 -21.44 -2.63 8.43
N ILE A 173 -20.67 -2.78 9.51
CA ILE A 173 -20.20 -1.63 10.29
C ILE A 173 -19.22 -0.85 9.42
N SER A 174 -19.41 0.47 9.33
CA SER A 174 -18.52 1.33 8.55
C SER A 174 -17.09 1.27 9.09
N PRO A 175 -16.06 1.10 8.23
CA PRO A 175 -14.66 1.10 8.66
C PRO A 175 -14.24 2.44 9.26
N GLU A 176 -14.85 3.54 8.83
CA GLU A 176 -14.61 4.87 9.38
C GLU A 176 -14.88 4.90 10.89
N LEU A 177 -16.02 4.36 11.34
CA LEU A 177 -16.40 4.31 12.76
C LEU A 177 -15.42 3.51 13.62
N VAL A 178 -14.68 2.59 13.00
CA VAL A 178 -13.80 1.64 13.69
C VAL A 178 -12.35 2.12 13.67
N PHE A 179 -11.87 2.59 12.52
CA PHE A 179 -10.46 2.90 12.30
C PHE A 179 -10.12 4.37 12.49
N GLU A 180 -11.07 5.30 12.33
CA GLU A 180 -10.82 6.75 12.46
C GLU A 180 -10.15 7.14 13.79
N PRO A 181 -10.58 6.62 14.97
CA PRO A 181 -9.91 6.96 16.22
C PRO A 181 -8.44 6.52 16.25
N THR A 182 -8.14 5.37 15.64
CA THR A 182 -6.76 4.84 15.56
C THR A 182 -5.93 5.65 14.58
N PHE A 183 -6.46 5.94 13.39
CA PHE A 183 -5.74 6.70 12.36
C PHE A 183 -5.50 8.14 12.79
N SER A 184 -6.49 8.82 13.35
CA SER A 184 -6.36 10.18 13.88
C SER A 184 -5.29 10.28 14.97
N LYS A 185 -5.16 9.24 15.80
CA LYS A 185 -4.18 9.21 16.89
C LYS A 185 -2.77 8.88 16.42
N TYR A 186 -2.61 7.87 15.57
CA TYR A 186 -1.30 7.28 15.28
C TYR A 186 -0.75 7.55 13.88
N SER A 187 -1.48 8.18 12.97
CA SER A 187 -0.98 8.53 11.63
C SER A 187 -0.95 10.04 11.36
N ASP A 188 0.24 10.57 11.13
CA ASP A 188 0.43 11.94 10.65
C ASP A 188 -0.15 12.12 9.25
N VAL A 189 -0.02 11.10 8.40
CA VAL A 189 -0.56 11.10 7.03
C VAL A 189 -2.08 11.24 7.08
N PHE A 190 -2.77 10.47 7.92
CA PHE A 190 -4.22 10.58 8.06
C PHE A 190 -4.66 11.95 8.61
N ARG A 191 -3.93 12.50 9.59
CA ARG A 191 -4.21 13.85 10.11
C ARG A 191 -4.08 14.92 9.02
N LYS A 192 -3.03 14.87 8.19
CA LYS A 192 -2.87 15.77 7.04
C LYS A 192 -4.02 15.63 6.05
N LEU A 193 -4.43 14.40 5.78
CA LEU A 193 -5.54 14.07 4.89
C LEU A 193 -6.86 14.65 5.41
N LYS A 194 -7.14 14.51 6.71
CA LYS A 194 -8.33 15.09 7.38
C LYS A 194 -8.30 16.61 7.37
N ASN A 195 -7.15 17.23 7.66
CA ASN A 195 -6.99 18.69 7.60
C ASN A 195 -7.23 19.25 6.20
N ALA A 196 -6.92 18.48 5.16
CA ALA A 196 -7.20 18.80 3.76
C ALA A 196 -8.65 18.50 3.33
N SER A 197 -9.51 17.99 4.23
CA SER A 197 -10.86 17.52 3.91
C SER A 197 -10.88 16.46 2.80
N LEU A 198 -9.89 15.57 2.80
CA LEU A 198 -9.76 14.47 1.85
C LEU A 198 -10.17 13.11 2.46
N ASP A 199 -10.48 13.06 3.75
CA ASP A 199 -10.79 11.86 4.54
C ASP A 199 -12.06 11.18 4.09
N THR A 200 -13.07 11.96 3.72
CA THR A 200 -14.28 11.43 3.09
C THR A 200 -13.98 10.67 1.79
N TYR A 201 -12.95 11.05 1.03
CA TYR A 201 -12.56 10.30 -0.18
C TYR A 201 -11.81 9.03 0.19
N TYR A 202 -10.86 9.11 1.10
CA TYR A 202 -10.13 7.94 1.60
C TYR A 202 -11.09 6.85 2.12
N TRP A 203 -12.07 7.21 2.95
CA TRP A 203 -13.06 6.24 3.45
C TRP A 203 -13.91 5.64 2.32
N LYS A 204 -14.30 6.48 1.35
CA LYS A 204 -14.99 5.99 0.15
C LYS A 204 -14.13 5.00 -0.61
N ASP A 205 -12.84 5.27 -0.82
CA ASP A 205 -11.92 4.38 -1.55
C ASP A 205 -11.63 3.08 -0.80
N LEU A 206 -11.59 3.14 0.53
CA LEU A 206 -11.43 1.96 1.37
C LEU A 206 -12.62 1.00 1.23
N ILE A 207 -13.84 1.53 1.07
CA ILE A 207 -15.08 0.75 0.98
C ILE A 207 -15.47 0.43 -0.47
N TYR A 208 -15.33 1.40 -1.35
CA TYR A 208 -15.84 1.42 -2.70
C TYR A 208 -14.70 1.77 -3.66
N TYR A 209 -14.60 0.99 -4.74
CA TYR A 209 -13.81 1.26 -5.96
C TYR A 209 -12.41 0.61 -5.98
N HIS A 210 -11.87 0.06 -7.09
CA HIS A 210 -11.92 0.45 -8.51
C HIS A 210 -12.03 -0.74 -9.49
N GLY A 211 -13.06 -0.77 -10.37
CA GLY A 211 -13.35 -1.85 -11.32
C GLY A 211 -14.60 -2.66 -10.94
N GLU A 212 -14.78 -3.88 -11.48
CA GLU A 212 -15.84 -4.82 -11.06
C GLU A 212 -15.58 -5.41 -9.65
N ASN A 213 -14.39 -5.18 -9.09
CA ASN A 213 -13.93 -5.81 -7.85
C ASN A 213 -13.71 -4.78 -6.73
N ARG A 214 -14.41 -4.95 -5.61
CA ARG A 214 -14.37 -4.10 -4.39
C ARG A 214 -13.14 -4.45 -3.52
N VAL A 215 -11.96 -3.93 -3.87
CA VAL A 215 -10.67 -4.39 -3.29
C VAL A 215 -10.02 -3.49 -2.24
N GLY A 216 -10.49 -2.27 -1.98
CA GLY A 216 -9.80 -1.31 -1.10
C GLY A 216 -9.48 -1.87 0.30
N LEU A 217 -10.51 -2.38 0.97
CA LEU A 217 -10.40 -3.03 2.27
C LEU A 217 -9.54 -4.31 2.25
N HIS A 218 -9.52 -5.02 1.13
CA HIS A 218 -8.67 -6.19 0.94
C HIS A 218 -7.18 -5.81 1.04
N PHE A 219 -6.77 -4.64 0.54
CA PHE A 219 -5.38 -4.17 0.70
C PHE A 219 -5.03 -3.84 2.15
N LEU A 220 -5.93 -3.21 2.91
CA LEU A 220 -5.71 -2.98 4.34
C LEU A 220 -5.53 -4.31 5.08
N VAL A 221 -6.39 -5.29 4.80
CA VAL A 221 -6.31 -6.63 5.41
C VAL A 221 -5.03 -7.36 5.00
N ASN A 222 -4.67 -7.38 3.72
CA ASN A 222 -3.44 -8.04 3.24
C ASN A 222 -2.16 -7.37 3.74
N MET A 223 -2.23 -6.12 4.17
CA MET A 223 -1.10 -5.42 4.77
C MET A 223 -1.02 -5.64 6.27
N VAL A 224 -2.15 -5.83 6.97
CA VAL A 224 -2.21 -5.79 8.44
C VAL A 224 -2.54 -7.13 9.08
N ALA A 225 -3.55 -7.82 8.56
CA ALA A 225 -4.13 -9.03 9.13
C ALA A 225 -3.93 -10.22 8.18
N VAL A 226 -2.70 -10.40 7.70
CA VAL A 226 -2.29 -11.62 6.99
C VAL A 226 -2.55 -12.80 7.93
N ASP A 227 -3.31 -13.78 7.45
CA ASP A 227 -3.59 -15.02 8.17
C ASP A 227 -2.78 -16.19 7.58
N GLU A 228 -2.62 -17.28 8.33
CA GLU A 228 -1.87 -18.47 7.91
C GLU A 228 -2.45 -19.12 6.63
N ASN A 229 -3.74 -18.88 6.37
CA ASN A 229 -4.45 -19.45 5.23
C ASN A 229 -4.47 -18.54 4.01
N TYR A 230 -3.81 -17.37 4.07
CA TYR A 230 -3.99 -16.24 3.15
C TYR A 230 -5.38 -16.28 2.51
N THR A 231 -6.42 -16.24 3.34
CA THR A 231 -7.75 -16.62 2.86
C THR A 231 -8.26 -15.49 1.96
N TYR A 232 -8.22 -15.71 0.64
CA TYR A 232 -8.99 -14.91 -0.31
C TYR A 232 -10.44 -14.90 0.18
N ASP A 233 -10.92 -13.73 0.58
CA ASP A 233 -12.24 -13.59 1.16
C ASP A 233 -13.18 -13.06 0.07
N PRO A 234 -14.00 -13.93 -0.55
CA PRO A 234 -14.83 -13.56 -1.69
C PRO A 234 -15.86 -12.49 -1.32
N ARG A 235 -16.17 -12.33 -0.02
CA ARG A 235 -17.08 -11.30 0.50
C ARG A 235 -16.62 -9.89 0.18
N PHE A 236 -15.31 -9.67 0.02
CA PHE A 236 -14.82 -8.38 -0.44
C PHE A 236 -15.36 -8.02 -1.82
N PHE A 237 -15.77 -8.99 -2.65
CA PHE A 237 -16.08 -8.80 -4.06
C PHE A 237 -17.59 -8.87 -4.37
N GLU A 238 -18.44 -9.12 -3.38
CA GLU A 238 -19.90 -9.25 -3.57
C GLU A 238 -20.59 -7.88 -3.74
N GLU A 239 -21.54 -7.79 -4.68
CA GLU A 239 -22.36 -6.58 -4.89
C GLU A 239 -23.31 -6.30 -3.70
N ASN A 240 -23.58 -5.01 -3.41
CA ASN A 240 -24.55 -4.50 -2.41
C ASN A 240 -24.24 -4.72 -0.91
N TRP A 241 -22.97 -4.89 -0.54
CA TRP A 241 -22.58 -5.16 0.85
C TRP A 241 -22.53 -3.95 1.80
N PHE A 242 -22.36 -2.76 1.26
CA PHE A 242 -22.52 -1.51 1.99
C PHE A 242 -23.58 -0.71 1.21
N LEU A 243 -24.78 -0.65 1.78
CA LEU A 243 -25.90 0.20 1.39
C LEU A 243 -26.24 1.04 2.61
#